data_AF-A0A1Y5Y7A8-F1
#
_entry.id   AF-A0A1Y5Y7A8-F1
#
_cell.length_a   1.000
_cell.length_b   1.000
_cell.length_c   1.000
_cell.angle_alpha   90.00
_cell.angle_beta   90.00
_cell.angle_gamma   90.00
#
_symmetry.space_group_name_H-M   'P 1'
#
loop_
_entity.id
_entity.type
_entity.pdbx_description
1 polymer ?
#
loop_
_entity_poly.entity_id
_entity_poly.type
_entity_poly.pdbx_seq_one_letter_code
_entity_poly.pdbx_strand_id
1 'polypeptide(L)'
;MHTARYETGPSGYHSFPAHGAFAAQSQPPGYGTLTPPPLPPSTPVRGSRTGMTVLIALAALFLVTTGIFVTLFLIAASDHTKTVTQLDDRQRQLTELDDRVAAAEADRKRAEERNTAVKSANADISGCVKAMQHYLWDGLAEAQRTAAARDLLTKCK
;
A
#
# COMPACT_ATOMS: atom_id res chain seq x y z
N MET A 1 15.37 -8.26 -16.79
CA MET A 1 16.69 -7.62 -16.93
C MET A 1 16.49 -6.25 -17.53
N HIS A 2 16.68 -5.17 -16.76
CA HIS A 2 17.10 -3.84 -17.24
C HIS A 2 17.50 -3.02 -15.99
N THR A 3 18.80 -2.80 -15.82
CA THR A 3 19.40 -1.94 -14.79
C THR A 3 19.61 -0.55 -15.39
N ALA A 4 18.97 0.47 -14.84
CA ALA A 4 19.26 1.86 -15.19
C ALA A 4 20.44 2.35 -14.34
N ARG A 5 21.49 2.77 -15.06
CA ARG A 5 22.79 3.28 -14.62
C ARG A 5 22.70 4.81 -14.58
N TYR A 6 23.03 5.43 -13.46
CA TYR A 6 23.14 6.89 -13.35
C TYR A 6 24.59 7.30 -13.57
N GLU A 7 24.85 8.03 -14.66
CA GLU A 7 26.09 8.78 -14.89
C GLU A 7 26.02 10.13 -14.17
N THR A 8 26.94 10.35 -13.24
CA THR A 8 27.23 11.66 -12.66
C THR A 8 28.36 12.32 -13.46
N GLY A 9 28.06 13.41 -14.17
CA GLY A 9 29.08 14.28 -14.76
C GLY A 9 29.49 15.40 -13.79
N PRO A 10 30.78 15.70 -13.61
CA PRO A 10 31.23 16.90 -12.92
C PRO A 10 31.65 17.98 -13.94
N SER A 11 30.82 19.01 -14.10
CA SER A 11 31.21 20.23 -14.81
C SER A 11 31.93 21.16 -13.85
N GLY A 12 33.15 21.57 -14.26
CA GLY A 12 34.04 22.41 -13.50
C GLY A 12 33.79 23.92 -13.64
N TYR A 13 34.89 24.64 -13.40
CA TYR A 13 35.11 26.09 -13.37
C TYR A 13 34.81 26.75 -12.02
N HIS A 14 35.87 27.16 -11.30
CA HIS A 14 36.29 28.56 -11.32
C HIS A 14 37.69 28.76 -10.70
N SER A 15 38.25 29.90 -11.09
CA SER A 15 39.64 30.29 -11.25
C SER A 15 40.19 31.18 -10.12
N PHE A 16 41.50 31.03 -9.87
CA PHE A 16 42.55 31.96 -9.39
C PHE A 16 42.22 33.15 -8.44
N PRO A 17 42.99 33.31 -7.35
CA PRO A 17 43.18 34.59 -6.67
C PRO A 17 44.52 35.24 -7.06
N ALA A 18 44.59 36.57 -7.05
CA ALA A 18 45.66 37.37 -6.43
C ALA A 18 45.67 38.79 -7.01
N HIS A 19 45.40 39.77 -6.14
CA HIS A 19 45.68 41.17 -6.37
C HIS A 19 47.16 41.48 -6.12
N GLY A 20 47.74 42.30 -6.99
CA GLY A 20 48.95 43.07 -6.77
C GLY A 20 49.27 43.83 -8.05
N ALA A 21 49.81 45.03 -8.08
CA ALA A 21 50.05 46.07 -7.10
C ALA A 21 50.56 47.30 -7.92
N PHE A 22 50.67 48.47 -7.28
CA PHE A 22 51.44 49.66 -7.71
C PHE A 22 50.82 50.51 -8.83
N ALA A 23 50.93 51.84 -8.90
CA ALA A 23 51.67 52.84 -8.12
C ALA A 23 50.96 54.20 -8.28
N ALA A 24 51.04 55.07 -7.27
CA ALA A 24 50.81 56.51 -7.44
C ALA A 24 52.17 57.22 -7.47
N GLN A 25 52.36 58.08 -8.47
CA GLN A 25 53.44 59.07 -8.54
C GLN A 25 53.33 60.09 -7.39
N SER A 26 54.45 60.48 -6.78
CA SER A 26 55.08 61.81 -7.00
C SER A 26 56.10 62.22 -5.92
N GLN A 27 57.16 62.90 -6.39
CA GLN A 27 57.81 64.10 -5.81
C GLN A 27 59.25 64.00 -5.20
N PRO A 28 60.14 65.00 -5.46
CA PRO A 28 61.52 65.14 -4.91
C PRO A 28 61.61 66.24 -3.81
N PRO A 29 62.81 66.71 -3.37
CA PRO A 29 63.92 66.03 -2.68
C PRO A 29 64.25 66.67 -1.30
N GLY A 30 65.03 65.99 -0.45
CA GLY A 30 65.60 66.61 0.76
C GLY A 30 66.42 65.65 1.62
N TYR A 31 67.70 65.96 1.82
CA TYR A 31 68.75 65.14 2.42
C TYR A 31 68.70 65.09 3.96
N GLY A 32 69.07 63.93 4.55
CA GLY A 32 69.43 63.82 5.96
C GLY A 32 69.03 62.50 6.62
N THR A 33 70.01 61.63 6.85
CA THR A 33 69.96 60.26 7.40
C THR A 33 69.51 60.16 8.87
N LEU A 34 68.70 59.14 9.18
CA LEU A 34 68.74 58.22 10.35
C LEU A 34 67.50 57.30 10.31
N THR A 35 67.70 56.01 10.02
CA THR A 35 66.64 55.02 9.75
C THR A 35 66.07 54.42 11.06
N PRO A 36 64.77 54.63 11.40
CA PRO A 36 64.12 53.92 12.50
C PRO A 36 63.70 52.49 12.07
N PRO A 37 63.54 51.56 13.03
CA PRO A 37 63.16 50.18 12.73
C PRO A 37 61.77 50.09 12.10
N PRO A 38 61.53 49.09 11.21
CA PRO A 38 60.25 48.96 10.50
C PRO A 38 59.13 48.59 11.48
N LEU A 39 58.06 49.39 11.48
CA LEU A 39 56.83 49.04 12.17
C LEU A 39 56.22 47.77 11.55
N PRO A 40 55.60 46.89 12.37
CA PRO A 40 54.91 45.71 11.84
C PRO A 40 53.74 46.13 10.94
N PRO A 41 53.44 45.35 9.88
CA PRO A 41 52.29 45.61 9.02
C PRO A 41 51.00 45.50 9.83
N SER A 42 50.11 46.47 9.65
CA SER A 42 48.75 46.47 10.20
C SER A 42 48.04 45.19 9.78
N THR A 43 47.74 44.34 10.76
CA THR A 43 46.90 43.14 10.54
C THR A 43 45.56 43.58 9.97
N PRO A 44 45.06 42.95 8.89
CA PRO A 44 43.75 43.28 8.35
C PRO A 44 42.70 43.01 9.43
N VAL A 45 41.92 44.05 9.78
CA VAL A 45 40.77 43.93 10.69
C VAL A 45 39.84 42.89 10.10
N ARG A 46 39.81 41.72 10.72
CA ARG A 46 38.99 40.58 10.32
C ARG A 46 37.52 41.00 10.49
N GLY A 47 36.87 41.29 9.37
CA GLY A 47 35.45 41.66 9.32
C GLY A 47 34.58 40.51 9.82
N SER A 48 34.30 40.47 11.12
CA SER A 48 33.43 39.47 11.76
C SER A 48 32.00 39.49 11.21
N ARG A 49 31.57 40.64 10.66
CA ARG A 49 30.23 40.84 10.12
C ARG A 49 29.97 39.99 8.88
N THR A 50 30.96 39.83 8.00
CA THR A 50 30.81 39.05 6.76
C THR A 50 30.73 37.55 7.03
N GLY A 51 31.48 37.06 8.03
CA GLY A 51 31.38 35.67 8.47
C GLY A 51 30.02 35.34 9.08
N MET A 52 29.44 36.29 9.82
CA MET A 52 28.14 36.10 10.46
C MET A 52 26.98 36.10 9.45
N THR A 53 27.01 36.96 8.42
CA THR A 53 26.00 36.92 7.35
C THR A 53 26.08 35.63 6.54
N VAL A 54 27.28 35.11 6.27
CA VAL A 54 27.45 33.83 5.56
C VAL A 54 26.91 32.65 6.39
N LEU A 55 27.15 32.63 7.70
CA LEU A 55 26.61 31.60 8.59
C LEU A 55 25.08 31.64 8.67
N ILE A 56 24.49 32.83 8.73
CA ILE A 56 23.02 32.99 8.71
C ILE A 56 22.45 32.51 7.38
N ALA A 57 23.07 32.86 6.26
CA ALA A 57 22.65 32.41 4.93
C ALA A 57 22.72 30.88 4.80
N LEU A 58 23.81 30.26 5.28
CA LEU A 58 23.95 28.80 5.33
C LEU A 58 22.89 28.15 6.22
N ALA A 59 22.65 28.69 7.42
CA ALA A 59 21.63 28.17 8.32
C ALA A 59 20.22 28.24 7.71
N ALA A 60 19.90 29.34 7.03
CA ALA A 60 18.63 29.47 6.30
C ALA A 60 18.52 28.43 5.18
N LEU A 61 19.59 28.20 4.42
CA LEU A 61 19.64 27.21 3.34
C LEU A 61 19.49 25.78 3.87
N PHE A 62 20.10 25.47 5.01
CA PHE A 62 19.94 24.19 5.69
C PHE A 62 18.53 23.98 6.22
N LEU A 63 17.89 25.02 6.79
CA LEU A 63 16.50 24.94 7.25
C LEU A 63 15.52 24.74 6.09
N VAL A 64 15.73 25.42 4.97
CA VAL A 64 14.88 25.25 3.78
C VAL A 64 15.02 23.83 3.21
N THR A 65 16.26 23.34 3.08
CA THR A 65 16.49 21.98 2.55
C THR A 65 15.96 20.90 3.49
N THR A 66 16.23 20.98 4.79
CA THR A 66 15.67 20.04 5.78
C THR A 66 14.15 20.12 5.87
N GLY A 67 13.56 21.31 5.81
CA GLY A 67 12.10 21.49 5.79
C GLY A 67 11.43 20.81 4.61
N ILE A 68 12.00 20.94 3.41
CA ILE A 68 11.53 20.24 2.19
C ILE A 68 11.66 18.72 2.33
N PHE A 69 12.78 18.23 2.86
CA PHE A 69 12.99 16.80 3.07
C PHE A 69 11.99 16.20 4.07
N VAL A 70 11.72 16.88 5.19
CA VAL A 70 10.74 16.43 6.18
C VAL A 70 9.33 16.41 5.60
N THR A 71 8.94 17.42 4.82
CA THR A 71 7.61 17.45 4.18
C THR A 71 7.46 16.34 3.14
N LEU A 72 8.46 16.10 2.30
CA LEU A 72 8.45 14.98 1.34
C LEU A 72 8.41 13.62 2.06
N PHE A 73 9.15 13.46 3.15
CA PHE A 73 9.14 12.23 3.94
C PHE A 73 7.79 11.97 4.61
N LEU A 74 7.14 13.00 5.15
CA LEU A 74 5.79 12.89 5.71
C LEU A 74 4.74 12.54 4.66
N ILE A 75 4.83 13.13 3.45
CA ILE A 75 3.94 12.79 2.33
C ILE A 75 4.15 11.32 1.92
N ALA A 76 5.40 10.89 1.74
CA ALA A 76 5.73 9.51 1.38
C ALA A 76 5.30 8.50 2.45
N ALA A 77 5.50 8.83 3.74
CA ALA A 77 5.04 7.99 4.86
C ALA A 77 3.49 7.92 4.93
N SER A 78 2.80 9.00 4.56
CA SER A 78 1.33 9.02 4.50
C SER A 78 0.76 8.11 3.41
N ASP A 79 1.45 7.97 2.28
CA ASP A 79 1.01 7.08 1.20
C ASP A 79 1.32 5.62 1.53
N HIS A 80 2.38 5.35 2.29
CA HIS A 80 2.68 4.00 2.77
C HIS A 80 1.66 3.50 3.79
N THR A 81 1.16 4.38 4.66
CA THR A 81 0.08 4.03 5.60
C THR A 81 -1.25 3.80 4.89
N LYS A 82 -1.61 4.63 3.90
CA LYS A 82 -2.82 4.43 3.08
C LYS A 82 -2.80 3.12 2.27
N THR A 83 -1.64 2.72 1.76
CA THR A 83 -1.51 1.47 1.00
C THR A 83 -1.61 0.25 1.90
N VAL A 84 -1.00 0.29 3.09
CA VAL A 84 -1.14 -0.79 4.09
C VAL A 84 -2.59 -0.91 4.58
N THR A 85 -3.28 0.20 4.84
CA THR A 85 -4.70 0.15 5.23
C THR A 85 -5.59 -0.34 4.11
N GLN A 86 -5.34 0.03 2.85
CA GLN A 86 -6.04 -0.55 1.71
C GLN A 86 -5.79 -2.05 1.58
N LEU A 87 -4.56 -2.52 1.78
CA LEU A 87 -4.24 -3.95 1.75
C LEU A 87 -4.97 -4.72 2.86
N ASP A 88 -4.97 -4.20 4.09
CA ASP A 88 -5.71 -4.82 5.20
C ASP A 88 -7.22 -4.86 4.93
N ASP A 89 -7.79 -3.77 4.41
CA ASP A 89 -9.21 -3.68 4.09
C ASP A 89 -9.59 -4.63 2.94
N ARG A 90 -8.75 -4.74 1.90
CA ARG A 90 -8.93 -5.71 0.82
C ARG A 90 -8.82 -7.15 1.30
N GLN A 91 -7.89 -7.44 2.20
CA GLN A 91 -7.72 -8.77 2.75
C GLN A 91 -8.92 -9.19 3.62
N ARG A 92 -9.48 -8.26 4.40
CA ARG A 92 -10.74 -8.48 5.12
C ARG A 92 -11.90 -8.71 4.17
N GLN A 93 -12.04 -7.90 3.12
CA GLN A 93 -13.09 -8.08 2.12
C GLN A 93 -13.02 -9.44 1.43
N LEU A 94 -11.80 -9.91 1.09
CA LEU A 94 -11.62 -11.23 0.51
C LEU A 94 -12.01 -12.35 1.47
N THR A 95 -11.62 -12.23 2.74
CA THR A 95 -11.97 -13.22 3.77
C THR A 95 -13.50 -13.27 3.98
N GLU A 96 -14.15 -12.11 4.06
CA GLU A 96 -15.62 -12.06 4.20
C GLU A 96 -16.34 -12.61 2.96
N LEU A 97 -15.82 -12.37 1.75
CA LEU A 97 -16.36 -12.96 0.53
C LEU A 97 -16.18 -14.48 0.51
N ASP A 98 -15.03 -14.98 0.96
CA ASP A 98 -14.76 -16.41 1.06
C ASP A 98 -15.73 -17.09 2.03
N ASP A 99 -15.94 -16.50 3.22
CA ASP A 99 -16.93 -16.98 4.20
C ASP A 99 -18.35 -17.00 3.62
N ARG A 100 -18.74 -15.96 2.87
CA ARG A 100 -20.05 -15.89 2.21
C ARG A 100 -20.21 -16.95 1.13
N VAL A 101 -19.17 -17.22 0.35
CA VAL A 101 -19.17 -18.28 -0.67
C VAL A 101 -19.28 -19.65 -0.01
N ALA A 102 -18.48 -19.91 1.03
CA ALA A 102 -18.53 -21.16 1.79
C ALA A 102 -19.93 -21.41 2.39
N ALA A 103 -20.55 -20.37 2.96
CA ALA A 103 -21.92 -20.44 3.46
C ALA A 103 -22.94 -20.75 2.34
N ALA A 104 -22.84 -20.04 1.21
CA ALA A 104 -23.72 -20.26 0.06
C ALA A 104 -23.57 -21.67 -0.54
N GLU A 105 -22.35 -22.20 -0.59
CA GLU A 105 -22.09 -23.58 -1.02
C GLU A 105 -22.68 -24.61 -0.06
N ALA A 106 -22.55 -24.38 1.24
CA ALA A 106 -23.15 -25.24 2.26
C ALA A 106 -24.69 -25.26 2.16
N ASP A 107 -25.30 -24.10 1.95
CA ASP A 107 -26.75 -23.99 1.76
C ASP A 107 -27.21 -24.62 0.45
N ARG A 108 -26.44 -24.47 -0.63
CA ARG A 108 -26.70 -25.17 -1.90
C ARG A 108 -26.67 -26.69 -1.71
N LYS A 109 -25.65 -27.23 -1.03
CA LYS A 109 -25.55 -28.67 -0.75
C LYS A 109 -26.75 -29.16 0.05
N ARG A 110 -27.14 -28.45 1.12
CA ARG A 110 -28.34 -28.78 1.91
C ARG A 110 -29.61 -28.73 1.08
N ALA A 111 -29.75 -27.76 0.18
CA ALA A 111 -30.90 -27.66 -0.71
C ALA A 111 -30.93 -28.82 -1.71
N GLU A 112 -29.78 -29.23 -2.22
CA GLU A 112 -29.64 -30.37 -3.13
C GLU A 112 -29.99 -31.69 -2.43
N GLU A 113 -29.48 -31.92 -1.21
CA GLU A 113 -29.86 -33.05 -0.35
C GLU A 113 -31.36 -33.10 -0.05
N ARG A 114 -31.97 -31.94 0.24
CA ARG A 114 -33.43 -31.87 0.44
C ARG A 114 -34.18 -32.17 -0.86
N ASN A 115 -33.69 -31.68 -2.00
CA ASN A 115 -34.34 -31.92 -3.29
C ASN A 115 -34.26 -33.41 -3.68
N THR A 116 -33.13 -34.06 -3.44
CA THR A 116 -32.97 -35.50 -3.68
C THR A 116 -33.84 -36.32 -2.74
N ALA A 117 -33.89 -35.98 -1.45
CA ALA A 117 -34.77 -36.62 -0.47
C ALA A 117 -36.27 -36.46 -0.81
N VAL A 118 -36.68 -35.28 -1.26
CA VAL A 118 -38.06 -35.05 -1.71
C VAL A 118 -38.36 -35.83 -2.99
N LYS A 119 -37.41 -35.91 -3.93
CA LYS A 119 -37.57 -36.71 -5.15
C LYS A 119 -37.70 -38.20 -4.83
N SER A 120 -36.89 -38.74 -3.91
CA SER A 120 -36.99 -40.14 -3.50
C SER A 120 -38.31 -40.39 -2.80
N ALA A 121 -38.71 -39.55 -1.85
CA ALA A 121 -39.99 -39.69 -1.16
C ALA A 121 -41.19 -39.62 -2.14
N ASN A 122 -41.13 -38.75 -3.15
CA ASN A 122 -42.16 -38.68 -4.17
C ASN A 122 -42.17 -39.94 -5.06
N ALA A 123 -41.00 -40.48 -5.40
CA ALA A 123 -40.89 -41.75 -6.12
C ALA A 123 -41.52 -42.90 -5.31
N ASP A 124 -41.23 -42.99 -4.01
CA ASP A 124 -41.78 -44.00 -3.11
C ASP A 124 -43.30 -43.91 -3.02
N ILE A 125 -43.84 -42.70 -2.80
CA ILE A 125 -45.29 -42.45 -2.77
C ILE A 125 -45.93 -42.81 -4.11
N SER A 126 -45.33 -42.42 -5.24
CA SER A 126 -45.85 -42.73 -6.56
C SER A 126 -45.89 -44.24 -6.84
N GLY A 127 -44.87 -44.99 -6.39
CA GLY A 127 -44.83 -46.44 -6.45
C GLY A 127 -45.94 -47.09 -5.61
N CYS A 128 -46.17 -46.57 -4.41
CA CYS A 128 -47.27 -46.97 -3.54
C CYS A 128 -48.64 -46.73 -4.16
N VAL A 129 -48.87 -45.56 -4.75
CA VAL A 129 -50.13 -45.26 -5.44
C VAL A 129 -50.35 -46.20 -6.62
N LYS A 130 -49.30 -46.50 -7.39
CA LYS A 130 -49.39 -47.42 -8.53
C LYS A 130 -49.67 -48.86 -8.10
N ALA A 131 -49.06 -49.33 -7.01
CA ALA A 131 -49.35 -50.63 -6.42
C ALA A 131 -50.79 -50.72 -5.91
N MET A 132 -51.27 -49.67 -5.25
CA MET A 132 -52.66 -49.57 -4.81
C MET A 132 -53.63 -49.59 -6.00
N GLN A 133 -53.32 -48.84 -7.07
CA GLN A 133 -54.12 -48.84 -8.29
C GLN A 133 -54.24 -50.26 -8.88
N HIS A 134 -53.13 -50.98 -9.06
CA HIS A 134 -53.17 -52.38 -9.53
C HIS A 134 -54.08 -53.27 -8.66
N TYR A 135 -54.00 -53.15 -7.33
CA TYR A 135 -54.84 -53.91 -6.41
C TYR A 135 -56.33 -53.60 -6.53
N LEU A 136 -56.70 -52.34 -6.78
CA LEU A 136 -58.10 -51.96 -6.97
C LEU A 136 -58.66 -52.48 -8.31
N TRP A 137 -57.81 -52.60 -9.35
CA TRP A 137 -58.24 -53.06 -10.67
C TRP A 137 -58.22 -54.58 -10.85
N ASP A 138 -57.43 -55.34 -10.08
CA ASP A 138 -57.32 -56.82 -10.17
C ASP A 138 -58.54 -57.61 -9.65
N GLY A 139 -59.62 -56.94 -9.24
CA GLY A 139 -60.91 -57.59 -8.98
C GLY A 139 -60.97 -58.48 -7.73
N LEU A 140 -60.11 -58.26 -6.73
CA LEU A 140 -60.15 -59.00 -5.46
C LEU A 140 -61.52 -58.93 -4.78
N ALA A 141 -61.89 -59.94 -3.99
CA ALA A 141 -63.09 -59.90 -3.17
C ALA A 141 -63.00 -58.78 -2.09
N GLU A 142 -64.13 -58.18 -1.74
CA GLU A 142 -64.26 -57.00 -0.85
C GLU A 142 -63.45 -57.12 0.47
N ALA A 143 -63.46 -58.31 1.08
CA ALA A 143 -62.75 -58.60 2.33
C ALA A 143 -61.23 -58.68 2.17
N GLN A 144 -60.73 -59.14 1.00
CA GLN A 144 -59.29 -59.17 0.72
C GLN A 144 -58.76 -57.79 0.32
N ARG A 145 -59.58 -56.95 -0.32
CA ARG A 145 -59.20 -55.56 -0.65
C ARG A 145 -58.89 -54.72 0.59
N THR A 146 -59.69 -54.83 1.64
CA THR A 146 -59.52 -54.03 2.87
C THR A 146 -58.31 -54.45 3.70
N ALA A 147 -57.97 -55.74 3.72
CA ALA A 147 -56.76 -56.24 4.36
C ALA A 147 -55.49 -55.84 3.59
N ALA A 148 -55.49 -56.02 2.26
CA ALA A 148 -54.35 -55.64 1.41
C ALA A 148 -54.12 -54.11 1.36
N ALA A 149 -55.20 -53.32 1.35
CA ALA A 149 -55.10 -51.86 1.40
C ALA A 149 -54.49 -51.35 2.72
N ARG A 150 -54.82 -51.97 3.86
CA ARG A 150 -54.17 -51.64 5.14
C ARG A 150 -52.69 -52.00 5.14
N ASP A 151 -52.33 -53.18 4.61
CA ASP A 151 -50.93 -53.63 4.53
C ASP A 151 -50.08 -52.68 3.67
N LEU A 152 -50.62 -52.22 2.53
CA LEU A 152 -49.98 -51.21 1.70
C LEU A 152 -49.87 -49.85 2.42
N LEU A 153 -50.94 -49.36 3.04
CA LEU A 153 -50.90 -48.11 3.82
C LEU A 153 -49.88 -48.16 4.96
N THR A 154 -49.65 -49.32 5.57
CA THR A 154 -48.60 -49.49 6.58
C THR A 154 -47.19 -49.57 5.99
N LYS A 155 -47.03 -50.05 4.75
CA LYS A 155 -45.73 -50.12 4.06
C LYS A 155 -45.34 -48.80 3.38
N CYS A 156 -46.30 -47.92 3.13
CA CYS A 156 -46.15 -46.65 2.43
C CYS A 156 -46.06 -45.43 3.37
N LYS A 157 -45.83 -45.66 4.67
CA LYS A 157 -45.76 -44.63 5.72
C LYS A 157 -44.33 -44.47 6.21
#